data_AF-A0A259MD39-F1
#
_entry.id   AF-A0A259MD39-F1
#
_cell.length_a   1.000
_cell.length_b   1.000
_cell.length_c   1.000
_cell.angle_alpha   90.00
_cell.angle_beta   90.00
_cell.angle_gamma   90.00
#
_symmetry.space_group_name_H-M   'P 1'
#
loop_
_entity.id
_entity.type
_entity.pdbx_description
1 polymer ?
#
loop_
_entity_poly.entity_id
_entity_poly.type
_entity_poly.pdbx_seq_one_letter_code
_entity_poly.pdbx_strand_id
1 'polypeptide(L)'
;MSRHTIDTCLGMGDPDLGAEADLRITYTFLPGSPATGPTYASGGEQASPDEIEFVSCVQLIDGKEHPTSGVFGHLEQSSLDAIAEAWLLGDEGHAQAVENALDDLAGEREQAAEMRADR
;
A
#
# COMPACT_ATOMS: atom_id res chain seq x y z
N MET A 1 -8.59 6.53 -6.66
CA MET A 1 -7.23 6.24 -6.20
C MET A 1 -7.07 6.89 -4.84
N SER A 2 -6.97 6.09 -3.80
CA SER A 2 -6.83 6.48 -2.39
C SER A 2 -5.40 6.22 -1.92
N ARG A 3 -4.91 7.01 -0.97
CA ARG A 3 -3.55 6.90 -0.43
C ARG A 3 -3.62 6.18 0.92
N HIS A 4 -2.84 5.11 1.05
CA HIS A 4 -2.79 4.27 2.24
C HIS A 4 -1.36 4.14 2.74
N THR A 5 -1.23 3.75 4.01
CA THR A 5 0.06 3.48 4.65
C THR A 5 0.04 2.12 5.30
N ILE A 6 1.15 1.39 5.21
CA ILE A 6 1.36 0.12 5.89
C ILE A 6 2.69 0.15 6.63
N ASP A 7 2.66 -0.26 7.89
CA ASP A 7 3.85 -0.37 8.73
C ASP A 7 4.26 -1.85 8.74
N THR A 8 5.48 -2.14 8.28
CA THR A 8 6.00 -3.50 8.16
C THR A 8 7.46 -3.56 8.57
N CYS A 9 7.92 -4.73 9.02
CA CYS A 9 9.30 -4.96 9.40
C CYS A 9 9.98 -5.80 8.31
N LEU A 10 10.92 -5.21 7.58
CA LEU A 10 11.58 -5.88 6.46
C LEU A 10 13.04 -6.20 6.78
N GLY A 11 13.46 -7.40 6.39
CA GLY A 11 14.87 -7.79 6.40
C GLY A 11 15.67 -6.96 5.40
N MET A 12 16.72 -6.30 5.89
CA MET A 12 17.61 -5.42 5.13
C MET A 12 18.99 -6.06 5.02
N GLY A 13 19.38 -6.47 3.82
CA GLY A 13 20.73 -6.94 3.55
C GLY A 13 20.93 -8.43 3.79
N ASP A 14 22.09 -8.79 4.34
CA ASP A 14 22.51 -10.19 4.47
C ASP A 14 21.62 -10.92 5.50
N PRO A 15 20.94 -12.02 5.13
CA PRO A 15 20.15 -12.82 6.06
C PRO A 15 20.97 -13.36 7.25
N ASP A 16 22.30 -13.46 7.12
CA ASP A 16 23.19 -13.85 8.23
C ASP A 16 23.44 -12.71 9.24
N LEU A 17 23.24 -11.44 8.83
CA LEU A 17 23.38 -10.27 9.71
C LEU A 17 22.08 -9.93 10.45
N GLY A 18 20.93 -10.43 10.00
CA GLY A 18 19.64 -10.28 10.68
C GLY A 18 19.21 -8.84 10.90
N ALA A 19 19.66 -7.90 10.04
CA ALA A 19 19.30 -6.50 10.18
C ALA A 19 17.86 -6.33 9.67
N GLU A 20 16.91 -6.22 10.58
CA GLU A 20 15.52 -5.88 10.28
C GLU A 20 15.31 -4.37 10.43
N ALA A 21 14.50 -3.77 9.57
CA ALA A 21 14.12 -2.37 9.67
C ALA A 21 12.60 -2.23 9.63
N ASP A 22 12.06 -1.49 10.58
CA ASP A 22 10.67 -1.05 10.53
C ASP A 22 10.52 0.04 9.48
N LEU A 23 9.57 -0.15 8.57
CA LEU A 23 9.31 0.73 7.44
C LEU A 23 7.83 1.07 7.36
N ARG A 24 7.55 2.36 7.21
CA ARG A 24 6.24 2.86 6.81
C ARG A 24 6.22 3.04 5.31
N ILE A 25 5.49 2.17 4.63
CA ILE A 25 5.31 2.21 3.18
C ILE A 25 4.04 2.98 2.88
N THR A 26 4.16 4.01 2.04
CA THR A 26 3.01 4.72 1.48
C THR A 26 2.76 4.25 0.06
N TYR A 27 1.52 3.89 -0.22
CA TYR A 27 1.09 3.44 -1.54
C TYR A 27 -0.27 4.05 -1.91
N THR A 28 -0.57 4.03 -3.19
CA THR A 28 -1.88 4.38 -3.73
C THR A 28 -2.58 3.12 -4.20
N PHE A 29 -3.86 3.01 -3.83
CA PHE A 29 -4.74 1.92 -4.22
C PHE A 29 -5.84 2.45 -5.13
N LEU A 30 -6.07 1.75 -6.24
CA LEU A 30 -7.23 1.92 -7.08
C LEU A 30 -7.99 0.58 -7.10
N PRO A 31 -9.19 0.52 -6.49
CA PRO A 31 -9.99 -0.69 -6.58
C PRO A 31 -10.36 -0.93 -8.03
N GLY A 32 -10.19 -2.18 -8.46
CA GLY A 32 -10.63 -2.68 -9.73
C GLY A 32 -12.16 -2.60 -9.88
N SER A 33 -12.63 -2.83 -11.09
CA SER A 33 -14.07 -2.89 -11.37
C SER A 33 -14.46 -4.33 -11.70
N PRO A 34 -15.56 -4.85 -11.10
CA PRO A 34 -16.03 -6.18 -11.45
C PRO A 34 -16.45 -6.22 -12.92
N ALA A 35 -16.30 -7.37 -13.56
CA ALA A 35 -16.76 -7.56 -14.93
C ALA A 35 -18.26 -7.22 -15.01
N THR A 36 -18.61 -6.20 -15.78
CA THR A 36 -19.99 -5.84 -16.04
C THR A 36 -20.52 -6.85 -17.06
N GLY A 37 -21.54 -7.63 -16.68
CA GLY A 37 -22.17 -8.59 -17.60
C GLY A 37 -22.70 -7.92 -18.87
N PRO A 38 -22.96 -8.68 -19.96
CA PRO A 38 -23.49 -8.11 -21.19
C PRO A 38 -24.80 -7.39 -20.88
N THR A 39 -24.80 -6.08 -21.12
CA THR A 39 -26.04 -5.30 -21.11
C THR A 39 -26.66 -5.40 -22.50
N TYR A 40 -27.96 -5.13 -22.60
CA TYR A 40 -28.72 -5.25 -23.85
C TYR A 40 -28.12 -4.44 -25.03
N ALA A 41 -27.23 -3.48 -24.75
CA ALA A 41 -26.59 -2.58 -25.72
C ALA A 41 -25.07 -2.77 -25.86
N SER A 42 -24.40 -3.57 -25.03
CA SER A 42 -22.94 -3.75 -25.09
C SER A 42 -22.52 -5.12 -24.58
N GLY A 43 -21.65 -5.80 -25.35
CA GLY A 43 -20.92 -6.97 -24.88
C GLY A 43 -20.05 -6.53 -23.72
N GLY A 44 -20.35 -7.02 -22.52
CA GLY A 44 -19.84 -6.51 -21.25
C GLY A 44 -18.33 -6.24 -21.19
N GLU A 45 -17.94 -5.37 -20.27
CA GLU A 45 -16.53 -5.03 -20.03
C GLU A 45 -15.86 -6.08 -19.14
N GLN A 46 -14.59 -6.38 -19.41
CA GLN A 46 -13.80 -7.27 -18.56
C GLN A 46 -13.57 -6.62 -17.20
N ALA A 47 -13.37 -7.45 -16.16
CA ALA A 47 -13.00 -6.94 -14.85
C ALA A 47 -11.66 -6.20 -14.94
N SER A 48 -11.59 -5.00 -14.35
CA SER A 48 -10.32 -4.32 -14.14
C SER A 48 -9.68 -4.89 -12.88
N PRO A 49 -8.40 -5.28 -12.90
CA PRO A 49 -7.70 -5.71 -11.69
C PRO A 49 -7.53 -4.54 -10.72
N ASP A 50 -7.28 -4.86 -9.45
CA ASP A 50 -6.86 -3.87 -8.46
C ASP A 50 -5.45 -3.37 -8.80
N GLU A 51 -5.24 -2.06 -8.69
CA GLU A 51 -3.94 -1.43 -8.98
C GLU A 51 -3.34 -0.85 -7.70
N ILE A 52 -2.11 -1.25 -7.40
CA ILE A 52 -1.29 -0.71 -6.31
C ILE A 52 -0.07 -0.04 -6.92
N GLU A 53 0.18 1.20 -6.54
CA GLU A 53 1.37 1.95 -6.92
C GLU A 53 2.13 2.39 -5.66
N PHE A 54 3.43 2.12 -5.62
CA PHE A 54 4.32 2.60 -4.58
C PHE A 54 4.51 4.12 -4.68
N VAL A 55 4.50 4.83 -3.55
CA VAL A 55 4.69 6.29 -3.50
C VAL A 55 6.01 6.65 -2.81
N SER A 56 6.24 6.14 -1.60
CA SER A 56 7.44 6.44 -0.80
C SER A 56 7.52 5.52 0.41
N CYS A 57 8.71 5.29 0.95
CA CYS A 57 8.87 4.68 2.28
C CYS A 57 9.62 5.59 3.26
N VAL A 58 9.40 5.39 4.55
CA VAL A 58 10.16 6.05 5.62
C VAL A 58 10.53 5.01 6.67
N GLN A 59 11.76 5.06 7.16
CA GLN A 59 12.19 4.20 8.26
C GLN A 59 11.53 4.65 9.57
N LEU A 60 11.10 3.68 10.37
CA LEU A 60 10.61 3.90 11.72
C LEU A 60 11.71 3.49 12.72
N ILE A 61 12.03 4.37 13.67
CA ILE A 61 12.89 4.07 14.82
C ILE A 61 12.10 4.41 16.07
N ASP A 62 11.91 3.43 16.96
CA ASP A 62 11.05 3.55 18.16
C ASP A 62 9.62 4.05 17.82
N GLY A 63 9.08 3.59 16.68
CA GLY A 63 7.75 3.98 16.18
C GLY A 63 7.65 5.41 15.65
N LYS A 64 8.77 6.10 15.46
CA LYS A 64 8.83 7.46 14.89
C LYS A 64 9.49 7.46 13.54
N GLU A 65 8.94 8.26 12.63
CA GLU A 65 9.52 8.51 11.31
C GLU A 65 10.92 9.10 11.46
N HIS A 66 11.90 8.37 10.97
CA HIS A 66 13.29 8.75 10.97
C HIS A 66 13.77 8.89 9.52
N PRO A 67 13.71 10.10 8.95
CA PRO A 67 14.18 10.32 7.59
C PRO A 67 15.69 10.04 7.50
N THR A 68 16.12 9.44 6.41
CA THR A 68 17.55 9.28 6.11
C THR A 68 18.20 10.66 6.07
N SER A 69 19.26 10.87 6.85
CA SER A 69 19.92 12.17 6.99
C SER A 69 21.43 12.03 6.81
N GLY A 70 22.06 13.01 6.17
CA GLY A 70 23.51 13.03 5.92
C GLY A 70 23.88 13.07 4.44
N VAL A 71 25.19 13.04 4.16
CA VAL A 71 25.75 13.18 2.80
C VAL A 71 25.32 12.04 1.87
N PHE A 72 25.10 10.84 2.42
CA PHE A 72 24.66 9.65 1.69
C PHE A 72 23.20 9.28 1.93
N GLY A 73 22.41 10.14 2.61
CA GLY A 73 21.01 9.80 2.93
C GLY A 73 20.16 9.49 1.70
N HIS A 74 20.45 10.11 0.55
CA HIS A 74 19.76 9.82 -0.70
C HIS A 74 19.98 8.37 -1.22
N LEU A 75 21.16 7.78 -0.97
CA LEU A 75 21.47 6.40 -1.35
C LEU A 75 20.77 5.41 -0.41
N GLU A 76 20.76 5.71 0.89
CA GLU A 76 20.04 4.93 1.88
C GLU A 76 18.54 4.95 1.58
N GLN A 77 17.97 6.12 1.32
CA GLN A 77 16.55 6.27 0.95
C GLN A 77 16.22 5.51 -0.33
N SER A 78 17.06 5.63 -1.37
CA SER A 78 16.85 4.91 -2.63
C SER A 78 16.90 3.39 -2.45
N SER A 79 17.71 2.90 -1.51
CA SER A 79 17.79 1.47 -1.21
C SER A 79 16.57 1.00 -0.42
N LEU A 80 16.11 1.81 0.53
CA LEU A 80 14.87 1.59 1.29
C LEU A 80 13.66 1.56 0.37
N ASP A 81 13.53 2.54 -0.52
CA ASP A 81 12.43 2.63 -1.48
C ASP A 81 12.39 1.38 -2.37
N ALA A 82 13.55 0.92 -2.86
CA ALA A 82 13.62 -0.28 -3.69
C ALA A 82 13.20 -1.56 -2.94
N ILE A 83 13.58 -1.70 -1.66
CA ILE A 83 13.19 -2.86 -0.83
C ILE A 83 11.70 -2.81 -0.50
N ALA A 84 11.20 -1.64 -0.15
CA ALA A 84 9.78 -1.42 0.15
C ALA A 84 8.90 -1.66 -1.09
N GLU A 85 9.31 -1.15 -2.26
CA GLU A 85 8.63 -1.38 -3.53
C GLU A 85 8.63 -2.88 -3.89
N ALA A 86 9.77 -3.56 -3.77
CA ALA A 86 9.87 -4.99 -4.05
C ALA A 86 8.97 -5.83 -3.13
N TRP A 87 8.87 -5.46 -1.85
CA TRP A 87 7.98 -6.14 -0.91
C TRP A 87 6.50 -5.86 -1.21
N LEU A 88 6.15 -4.60 -1.50
CA LEU A 88 4.77 -4.20 -1.82
C LEU A 88 4.25 -4.85 -3.11
N LEU A 89 5.13 -5.03 -4.11
CA LEU A 89 4.82 -5.73 -5.35
C LEU A 89 4.96 -7.25 -5.23
N GLY A 90 5.49 -7.75 -4.12
CA GLY A 90 5.54 -9.18 -3.81
C GLY A 90 4.20 -9.72 -3.31
N ASP A 91 4.05 -11.05 -3.30
CA ASP A 91 2.77 -11.71 -2.98
C ASP A 91 2.23 -11.34 -1.59
N GLU A 92 3.10 -11.31 -0.57
CA GLU A 92 2.72 -11.00 0.82
C GLU A 92 2.33 -9.53 0.99
N GLY A 93 3.19 -8.61 0.56
CA GLY A 93 2.95 -7.17 0.70
C GLY A 93 1.77 -6.71 -0.14
N HIS A 94 1.60 -7.27 -1.34
CA HIS A 94 0.47 -6.95 -2.21
C HIS A 94 -0.86 -7.38 -1.57
N ALA A 95 -0.95 -8.62 -1.09
CA ALA A 95 -2.17 -9.12 -0.45
C ALA A 95 -2.55 -8.27 0.78
N GLN A 96 -1.57 -7.94 1.63
CA GLN A 96 -1.81 -7.15 2.82
C GLN A 96 -2.20 -5.70 2.50
N ALA A 97 -1.60 -5.11 1.47
CA ALA A 97 -1.96 -3.77 1.00
C ALA A 97 -3.38 -3.73 0.40
N VAL A 98 -3.78 -4.75 -0.37
CA VAL A 98 -5.15 -4.86 -0.89
C VAL A 98 -6.16 -5.00 0.25
N GLU A 99 -5.90 -5.89 1.20
CA GLU A 99 -6.79 -6.12 2.36
C GLU A 99 -7.00 -4.83 3.16
N ASN A 100 -5.89 -4.15 3.53
CA ASN A 100 -5.93 -2.90 4.28
C ASN A 100 -6.72 -1.81 3.52
N ALA A 101 -6.49 -1.66 2.21
CA ALA A 101 -7.18 -0.66 1.42
C ALA A 101 -8.69 -0.97 1.24
N LEU A 102 -9.07 -2.25 1.16
CA LEU A 102 -10.48 -2.66 1.10
C LEU A 102 -11.19 -2.44 2.43
N ASP A 103 -10.52 -2.72 3.56
CA ASP A 103 -11.06 -2.46 4.91
C ASP A 103 -11.27 -0.96 5.14
N ASP A 104 -10.31 -0.12 4.75
CA ASP A 104 -10.44 1.34 4.79
C ASP A 104 -11.66 1.81 3.98
N LEU A 105 -11.81 1.31 2.74
CA LEU A 105 -12.95 1.64 1.87
C LEU A 105 -14.29 1.15 2.45
N ALA A 106 -14.31 -0.02 3.09
CA ALA A 106 -15.51 -0.54 3.74
C ALA A 106 -15.91 0.34 4.93
N GLY A 107 -14.94 0.73 5.77
CA GLY A 107 -15.15 1.63 6.90
C GLY A 107 -15.66 3.01 6.47
N GLU A 108 -15.12 3.57 5.38
CA GLU A 108 -15.61 4.84 4.82
C GLU A 108 -17.07 4.73 4.34
N ARG A 109 -17.44 3.61 3.73
CA ARG A 109 -18.82 3.37 3.25
C ARG A 109 -19.81 3.23 4.40
N GLU A 110 -19.42 2.55 5.48
CA GLU A 110 -20.23 2.41 6.68
C GLU A 110 -20.45 3.77 7.35
N GLN A 111 -19.38 4.54 7.59
CA GLN A 111 -19.47 5.90 8.14
C GLN A 111 -20.34 6.82 7.27
N ALA A 112 -20.20 6.74 5.94
CA ALA A 112 -21.04 7.51 5.02
C ALA A 112 -22.52 7.10 5.04
N ALA A 113 -22.81 5.82 5.33
CA ALA A 113 -24.17 5.33 5.51
C ALA A 113 -24.78 5.83 6.83
N GLU A 114 -24.02 5.79 7.93
CA GLU A 114 -24.44 6.35 9.22
C GLU A 114 -24.74 7.86 9.12
N MET A 115 -23.84 8.64 8.50
CA MET A 115 -24.06 10.07 8.30
C MET A 115 -25.29 10.41 7.44
N ARG A 116 -25.72 9.50 6.54
CA ARG A 116 -26.98 9.67 5.80
C ARG A 116 -28.21 9.26 6.62
N ALA A 117 -28.07 8.30 7.54
CA ALA A 117 -29.14 7.85 8.40
C ALA A 117 -29.47 8.87 9.50
N ASP A 118 -28.49 9.67 9.92
CA ASP A 118 -28.63 10.73 10.94
C ASP A 118 -29.19 12.06 10.39
N ARG A 119 -29.57 12.15 9.11
CA ARG A 119 -30.12 13.35 8.46
C ARG A 119 -31.60 13.22 8.12
#